data_AF-A0A1H9J9I3-F1
#
_entry.id   AF-A0A1H9J9I3-F1
#
_cell.length_a   1.000
_cell.length_b   1.000
_cell.length_c   1.000
_cell.angle_alpha   90.00
_cell.angle_beta   90.00
_cell.angle_gamma   90.00
#
_symmetry.space_group_name_H-M   'P 1'
#
loop_
_entity.id
_entity.type
_entity.pdbx_description
1 polymer ?
#
loop_
_entity_poly.entity_id
_entity_poly.type
_entity_poly.pdbx_seq_one_letter_code
_entity_poly.pdbx_strand_id
1 'polypeptide(L)' 'MSLIGAYDAMTDQVLILEVDQEWNVPYWTSVPTLLAAMVKPTSAKHGPLEGQTSGFVRIGKAQH' A
#
# COMPACT_ATOMS: atom_id res chain seq x y z
N MET A 1 4.65 -0.87 -6.21
CA MET A 1 3.66 0.17 -5.87
C MET A 1 2.33 -0.32 -6.39
N SER A 2 1.27 -0.24 -5.59
CA SER A 2 -0.01 -0.87 -5.88
C SER A 2 -1.14 0.11 -5.57
N LEU A 3 -2.34 -0.12 -6.10
CA LEU A 3 -3.50 0.75 -5.88
C LEU A 3 -4.40 0.18 -4.78
N ILE A 4 -5.05 1.08 -4.03
CA ILE A 4 -6.18 0.69 -3.17
C ILE A 4 -7.43 0.69 -4.03
N GLY A 5 -8.05 -0.48 -4.20
CA GLY A 5 -9.25 -0.66 -5.02
C GLY A 5 -10.55 -0.46 -4.26
N ALA A 6 -10.61 -0.93 -3.02
CA ALA A 6 -11.81 -0.85 -2.17
C ALA A 6 -11.45 -0.99 -0.69
N TYR A 7 -12.37 -0.58 0.17
CA TYR A 7 -12.36 -0.85 1.60
C TYR A 7 -13.68 -1.53 1.98
N ASP A 8 -13.61 -2.64 2.70
CA ASP A 8 -14.75 -3.32 3.29
C ASP A 8 -14.80 -3.04 4.79
N ALA A 9 -15.80 -2.26 5.22
CA ALA A 9 -15.99 -1.88 6.61
C ALA A 9 -16.51 -3.04 7.48
N MET A 10 -17.12 -4.08 6.90
CA MET A 10 -17.62 -5.23 7.68
C MET A 10 -16.50 -6.12 8.18
N THR A 11 -15.43 -6.24 7.38
CA THR A 11 -14.30 -7.12 7.67
C THR A 11 -13.00 -6.36 7.99
N ASP A 12 -13.03 -5.03 7.90
CA ASP A 12 -11.88 -4.13 8.05
C ASP A 12 -10.71 -4.49 7.11
N GLN A 13 -11.05 -4.74 5.85
CA GLN A 13 -10.09 -5.15 4.82
C GLN A 13 -10.02 -4.16 3.67
N VAL A 14 -8.83 -4.10 3.06
CA VAL A 14 -8.53 -3.26 1.90
C VAL A 14 -8.19 -4.18 0.74
N LEU A 15 -8.80 -3.93 -0.42
CA LEU A 15 -8.45 -4.58 -1.67
C LEU A 15 -7.24 -3.89 -2.27
N ILE A 16 -6.15 -4.62 -2.42
CA ILE A 16 -4.94 -4.18 -3.11
C ILE A 16 -5.01 -4.65 -4.57
N LEU A 17 -4.87 -3.71 -5.49
CA LEU A 17 -4.76 -3.97 -6.93
C LEU A 17 -3.29 -3.90 -7.32
N GLU A 18 -2.71 -5.04 -7.65
CA GLU A 18 -1.31 -5.13 -8.08
C GLU A 18 -1.14 -4.63 -9.52
N VAL A 19 -0.09 -3.84 -9.73
CA VAL A 19 0.25 -3.31 -11.06
C VAL A 19 0.97 -4.34 -11.93
N ASP A 20 1.68 -5.27 -11.29
CA ASP A 20 2.36 -6.37 -11.95
C ASP A 20 1.48 -7.63 -11.93
N GLN A 21 0.56 -7.66 -12.90
CA GLN A 21 -0.45 -8.73 -13.03
C GLN A 21 0.10 -10.02 -13.63
N GLU A 22 1.33 -10.02 -14.17
CA GLU A 22 1.98 -11.25 -14.63
C GLU A 22 2.35 -12.14 -13.44
N TRP A 23 2.66 -11.52 -12.29
CA TRP A 23 3.17 -12.22 -11.11
C TRP A 23 2.21 -12.19 -9.91
N ASN A 24 1.25 -11.27 -9.87
CA ASN A 24 0.37 -11.10 -8.71
C ASN A 24 -1.09 -10.87 -9.09
N VAL A 25 -1.99 -11.44 -8.29
CA VAL A 25 -3.44 -11.20 -8.38
C VAL A 25 -3.89 -10.17 -7.34
N PRO A 26 -5.00 -9.44 -7.55
CA PRO A 26 -5.60 -8.63 -6.51
C PRO A 26 -5.91 -9.45 -5.25
N TYR A 27 -5.67 -8.87 -4.08
CA TYR A 27 -5.90 -9.54 -2.80
C TYR A 27 -6.45 -8.59 -1.75
N TRP A 28 -7.17 -9.17 -0.79
CA TRP A 28 -7.61 -8.47 0.41
C TRP A 28 -6.59 -8.63 1.53
N THR A 29 -6.36 -7.56 2.27
CA THR A 29 -5.54 -7.56 3.49
C THR A 29 -6.20 -6.72 4.57
N SER A 30 -5.96 -7.05 5.84
CA SER A 30 -6.52 -6.27 6.95
C SER A 30 -5.84 -4.90 7.06
N VAL A 31 -6.58 -3.89 7.53
CA VAL A 31 -6.04 -2.54 7.76
C VAL A 31 -4.79 -2.56 8.66
N PRO A 32 -4.72 -3.32 9.78
CA PRO A 32 -3.50 -3.40 10.60
C PRO A 32 -2.30 -3.97 9.85
N THR A 33 -2.51 -4.97 8.98
CA THR A 33 -1.44 -5.56 8.16
C THR A 33 -0.90 -4.54 7.16
N LEU A 34 -1.80 -3.84 6.48
CA LEU A 34 -1.43 -2.77 5.56
C LEU A 34 -0.66 -1.65 6.29
N LEU A 35 -1.14 -1.20 7.45
CA LEU A 35 -0.49 -0.18 8.25
C LEU A 35 0.91 -0.61 8.68
N ALA A 36 1.06 -1.83 9.20
CA ALA A 36 2.36 -2.38 9.59
C ALA A 36 3.34 -2.43 8.41
N ALA A 37 2.87 -2.79 7.21
CA ALA A 37 3.68 -2.79 6.00
C ALA A 37 4.10 -1.36 5.59
N MET A 38 3.20 -0.38 5.69
CA MET A 38 3.49 1.01 5.34
C MET A 38 4.53 1.65 6.27
N VAL A 39 4.44 1.40 7.58
CA VAL A 39 5.33 2.03 8.58
C VAL A 39 6.63 1.25 8.82
N LYS A 40 6.82 0.10 8.16
CA LYS A 40 8.05 -0.67 8.27
C LYS A 40 9.21 0.14 7.65
N PRO A 41 10.30 0.38 8.41
CA PRO A 41 11.48 1.03 7.86
C PRO A 41 12.10 0.21 6.75
N THR A 42 12.48 0.89 5.68
CA THR A 42 13.17 0.30 4.54
C THR A 42 14.55 -0.19 4.97
N SER A 43 14.90 -1.41 4.54
CA SER A 43 16.19 -2.02 4.88
C SER A 43 17.35 -1.42 4.08
N ALA A 44 18.57 -1.59 4.59
CA ALA A 44 19.82 -1.17 3.95
C ALA A 44 19.98 -1.60 2.48
N LYS A 45 19.29 -2.66 2.04
CA LYS A 45 19.30 -3.14 0.65
C LYS A 45 18.77 -2.12 -0.36
N HIS A 46 18.04 -1.11 0.09
CA HIS A 46 17.47 -0.06 -0.76
C HIS A 46 18.28 1.25 -0.71
N GLY A 47 19.51 1.19 -0.19
CA GLY A 47 20.49 2.28 -0.26
C GLY A 47 19.98 3.59 0.33
N PRO A 48 19.80 4.66 -0.47
CA PRO A 48 19.40 5.99 0.03
C PRO A 48 18.07 6.04 0.82
N LEU A 49 17.25 5.00 0.69
CA LEU A 49 15.96 4.90 1.39
C LEU A 49 16.05 4.21 2.75
N GLU A 50 17.22 3.71 3.16
CA GLU A 50 17.39 3.04 4.46
C GLU A 50 16.81 3.89 5.60
N GLY A 51 16.01 3.23 6.45
CA GLY A 51 15.35 3.88 7.60
C GLY A 51 14.10 4.68 7.26
N GLN A 52 13.83 4.99 5.98
CA GLN A 52 12.59 5.65 5.56
C GLN A 52 11.43 4.67 5.54
N THR A 53 10.22 5.14 5.85
CA THR A 53 9.00 4.34 5.75
C THR A 53 8.35 4.49 4.38
N SER A 54 7.51 3.53 4.04
CA SER A 54 6.55 3.71 2.94
C SER A 54 5.38 4.59 3.39
N GLY A 55 4.32 4.65 2.59
CA GLY A 55 3.09 5.35 2.90
C GLY A 55 2.09 5.20 1.78
N PHE A 56 1.07 6.06 1.76
CA PHE A 56 0.11 6.14 0.68
C PHE A 56 0.10 7.56 0.08
N VAL A 57 -0.22 7.64 -1.21
CA VAL A 57 -0.41 8.90 -1.92
C VAL A 57 -1.87 8.99 -2.31
N ARG A 58 -2.54 10.07 -1.89
CA ARG A 58 -3.88 10.41 -2.35
C ARG A 58 -3.76 11.33 -3.56
N ILE A 59 -4.20 10.85 -4.72
CA ILE A 59 -4.30 11.66 -5.93
C ILE A 59 -5.72 12.22 -6.03
N GLY A 60 -5.85 13.51 -6.30
CA GLY A 60 -7.13 14.19 -6.46
C GLY A 60 -6.99 15.42 -7.36
N LYS A 61 -8.11 15.93 -7.87
CA LYS A 61 -8.11 17.17 -8.65
C LYS A 61 -7.63 18.32 -7.77
N ALA A 62 -6.74 19.16 -8.29
CA ALA A 62 -6.38 20.42 -7.64
C ALA A 62 -7.65 21.26 -7.44
N GLN A 63 -7.88 21.70 -6.21
CA GLN A 63 -8.99 22.60 -5.92
C GLN A 63 -8.57 24.00 -6.40
N HIS A 64 -9.24 24.50 -7.44
CA HIS A 64 -9.17 25.88 -7.90
C HIS A 64 -10.40 26.63 -7.40
#